data_AF-A0A0F5PBR9-F1
#
_entry.id   AF-A0A0F5PBR9-F1
#
_cell.length_a   1.000
_cell.length_b   1.000
_cell.length_c   1.000
_cell.angle_alpha   90.00
_cell.angle_beta   90.00
_cell.angle_gamma   90.00
#
_symmetry.space_group_name_H-M   'P 1'
#
loop_
_entity.id
_entity.type
_entity.pdbx_description
1 polymer ?
#
loop_
_entity_poly.entity_id
_entity_poly.type
_entity_poly.pdbx_seq_one_letter_code
_entity_poly.pdbx_strand_id
1 'polypeptide(L)'
;MCRLDHHVPMEKDTIGWRGWGRWLAFLLAGLLVLLSIPMIFDHQTGASAGWNIFLGLLLAGSVGSGHRHAPRIAMIIAILLFIRVLIAAVFVTDDSPLLLALTVELLLAVMAAVVALDLRHQARGV
;
A
#
# COMPACT_ATOMS: atom_id res chain seq x y z
N MET A 1 18.38 -26.08 42.19
CA MET A 1 18.66 -25.76 40.76
C MET A 1 17.32 -25.52 40.08
N CYS A 2 16.90 -24.26 39.97
CA CYS A 2 15.68 -23.90 39.24
C CYS A 2 16.03 -23.72 37.76
N ARG A 3 15.45 -24.55 36.90
CA ARG A 3 15.53 -24.43 35.45
C ARG A 3 14.54 -23.35 35.03
N LEU A 4 15.04 -22.16 34.70
CA LEU A 4 14.28 -21.14 34.00
C LEU A 4 14.14 -21.60 32.55
N ASP A 5 13.10 -22.39 32.29
CA ASP A 5 12.63 -22.66 30.94
C ASP A 5 12.00 -21.35 30.43
N HIS A 6 12.84 -20.44 29.95
CA HIS A 6 12.40 -19.38 29.05
C HIS A 6 11.94 -20.06 27.76
N HIS A 7 10.68 -20.50 27.76
CA HIS A 7 9.90 -20.56 26.53
C HIS A 7 9.81 -19.13 25.99
N VAL A 8 10.81 -18.74 25.20
CA VAL A 8 10.63 -17.67 24.23
C VAL A 8 9.53 -18.17 23.31
N PRO A 9 8.31 -17.59 23.33
CA PRO A 9 7.32 -17.95 22.34
C PRO A 9 7.96 -17.64 20.99
N MET A 10 8.27 -18.69 20.23
CA MET A 10 8.67 -18.57 18.83
C MET A 10 7.47 -17.95 18.11
N GLU A 11 7.52 -16.63 17.95
CA GLU A 11 6.50 -15.79 17.35
C GLU A 11 6.26 -16.27 15.91
N LYS A 12 5.31 -17.20 15.75
CA LYS A 12 4.77 -17.62 14.46
C LYS A 12 3.79 -16.56 13.96
N ASP A 13 4.20 -15.30 13.84
CA ASP A 13 3.39 -14.22 13.23
C ASP A 13 3.76 -13.97 11.76
N THR A 14 4.36 -14.97 11.10
CA THR A 14 4.60 -14.93 9.66
C THR A 14 3.54 -15.74 8.93
N ILE A 15 2.65 -15.04 8.23
CA ILE A 15 1.67 -15.64 7.33
C ILE A 15 2.30 -15.72 5.95
N GLY A 16 2.36 -16.94 5.39
CA GLY A 16 2.72 -17.13 4.00
C GLY A 16 1.57 -16.69 3.10
N TRP A 17 1.55 -15.41 2.69
CA TRP A 17 0.56 -14.89 1.75
C TRP A 17 0.63 -15.67 0.43
N ARG A 18 -0.47 -16.35 0.07
CA ARG A 18 -0.58 -17.20 -1.12
C ARG A 18 -1.73 -16.69 -1.98
N GLY A 19 -1.47 -16.45 -3.26
CA GLY A 19 -2.50 -16.01 -4.22
C GLY A 19 -2.23 -14.66 -4.86
N TRP A 20 -3.26 -14.14 -5.53
CA TRP A 20 -3.16 -12.95 -6.37
C TRP A 20 -2.86 -11.68 -5.58
N GLY A 21 -3.37 -11.51 -4.35
CA GLY A 21 -3.13 -10.31 -3.54
C GLY A 21 -1.67 -10.00 -3.25
N ARG A 22 -0.81 -11.02 -3.10
CA ARG A 22 0.63 -10.81 -2.93
C ARG A 22 1.26 -10.19 -4.19
N TRP A 23 0.96 -10.76 -5.35
CA TRP A 23 1.46 -10.27 -6.63
C TRP A 23 0.90 -8.89 -6.97
N LEU A 24 -0.38 -8.68 -6.67
CA LEU A 24 -1.06 -7.41 -6.86
C LEU A 24 -0.48 -6.31 -5.95
N ALA A 25 -0.07 -6.65 -4.73
CA ALA A 25 0.62 -5.74 -3.82
C ALA A 25 2.00 -5.32 -4.36
N PHE A 26 2.79 -6.26 -4.89
CA PHE A 26 4.08 -5.94 -5.51
C PHE A 26 3.92 -5.12 -6.79
N LEU A 27 2.91 -5.43 -7.60
CA LEU A 27 2.60 -4.68 -8.81
C LEU A 27 2.17 -3.26 -8.47
N LEU A 28 1.31 -3.08 -7.47
CA LEU A 28 0.88 -1.77 -6.97
C LEU A 28 2.06 -0.96 -6.41
N ALA A 29 2.93 -1.60 -5.62
CA ALA A 29 4.14 -0.97 -5.12
C ALA A 29 5.07 -0.52 -6.26
N GLY A 30 5.25 -1.38 -7.28
CA GLY A 30 6.01 -1.05 -8.48
C GLY A 30 5.42 0.13 -9.25
N LEU A 31 4.09 0.17 -9.43
CA LEU A 31 3.40 1.28 -10.08
C LEU A 31 3.56 2.59 -9.31
N LEU A 32 3.41 2.57 -7.99
CA LEU A 32 3.61 3.76 -7.16
C LEU A 32 5.02 4.34 -7.32
N VAL A 33 6.04 3.48 -7.33
CA VAL A 33 7.43 3.91 -7.56
C VAL A 33 7.63 4.41 -8.98
N LEU A 34 7.17 3.68 -9.99
CA LEU A 34 7.37 4.02 -11.40
C LEU A 34 6.72 5.36 -11.77
N LEU A 35 5.48 5.58 -11.32
CA LEU A 35 4.74 6.83 -11.52
C LEU A 35 5.38 8.01 -10.76
N SER A 36 6.16 7.74 -9.72
CA SER A 36 6.85 8.79 -8.96
C SER A 36 8.13 9.29 -9.64
N ILE A 37 8.77 8.49 -10.51
CA ILE A 37 10.02 8.86 -11.19
C ILE A 37 9.92 10.23 -11.89
N PRO A 38 8.94 10.47 -12.78
CA PRO A 38 8.82 11.78 -13.43
C PRO A 38 8.50 12.91 -12.43
N MET A 39 7.76 12.61 -11.36
CA MET A 39 7.36 13.60 -10.34
C MET A 39 8.52 14.07 -9.44
N ILE A 40 9.62 13.32 -9.35
CA ILE A 40 10.81 13.72 -8.58
C ILE A 40 11.51 14.92 -9.23
N PHE A 41 11.51 14.99 -10.55
CA PHE A 41 12.18 16.05 -11.29
C PHE A 41 11.38 17.35 -11.35
N ASP A 42 10.08 17.29 -11.02
CA ASP A 42 9.23 18.45 -10.91
C ASP A 42 9.27 19.03 -9.48
N HIS A 43 9.66 20.31 -9.39
CA HIS A 43 9.88 21.02 -8.13
C HIS A 43 8.59 21.21 -7.33
N GLN A 44 7.42 21.13 -7.97
CA GLN A 44 6.13 21.28 -7.28
C GLN A 44 5.61 19.95 -6.72
N THR A 45 5.98 18.81 -7.32
CA THR A 45 5.44 17.50 -6.97
C THR A 45 6.40 16.56 -6.24
N GLY A 46 7.65 16.98 -5.99
CA GLY A 46 8.66 16.13 -5.33
C GLY A 46 8.21 15.53 -3.99
N ALA A 47 7.45 16.29 -3.18
CA ALA A 47 6.89 15.79 -1.91
C ALA A 47 5.82 14.69 -2.12
N SER A 48 5.04 14.79 -3.19
CA SER A 48 4.08 13.77 -3.60
C SER A 48 4.78 12.48 -4.03
N ALA A 49 5.83 12.60 -4.84
CA ALA A 49 6.65 11.47 -5.31
C ALA A 49 7.25 10.68 -4.15
N GLY A 50 7.83 11.37 -3.16
CA GLY A 50 8.39 10.72 -1.97
C GLY A 50 7.36 9.92 -1.18
N TRP A 51 6.13 10.43 -1.08
CA TRP A 51 5.04 9.73 -0.39
C TRP A 51 4.62 8.45 -1.12
N ASN A 52 4.47 8.50 -2.44
CA ASN A 52 4.09 7.35 -3.25
C ASN A 52 5.15 6.24 -3.17
N ILE A 53 6.44 6.59 -3.24
CA ILE A 53 7.54 5.65 -3.05
C ILE A 53 7.51 5.04 -1.65
N PHE A 54 7.32 5.85 -0.62
CA PHE A 54 7.22 5.37 0.76
C PHE A 54 6.06 4.39 0.94
N LEU A 55 4.85 4.73 0.47
CA LEU A 55 3.68 3.86 0.54
C LEU A 55 3.89 2.55 -0.22
N GLY A 56 4.49 2.62 -1.41
CA GLY A 56 4.80 1.44 -2.23
C GLY A 56 5.76 0.49 -1.53
N LEU A 57 6.86 1.03 -1.00
CA LEU A 57 7.85 0.24 -0.26
C LEU A 57 7.29 -0.32 1.05
N LEU A 58 6.45 0.45 1.77
CA LEU A 58 5.78 0.00 2.99
C LEU A 58 4.84 -1.17 2.70
N LEU A 59 4.06 -1.10 1.61
CA LEU A 59 3.18 -2.18 1.18
C LEU A 59 3.99 -3.43 0.82
N ALA A 60 4.99 -3.30 -0.06
CA ALA A 60 5.84 -4.40 -0.49
C ALA A 60 6.59 -5.04 0.69
N GLY A 61 7.12 -4.23 1.61
CA GLY A 61 7.82 -4.70 2.81
C GLY A 61 6.89 -5.42 3.78
N SER A 62 5.68 -4.91 4.00
CA SER A 62 4.69 -5.56 4.89
C SER A 62 4.20 -6.91 4.37
N VAL A 63 3.99 -7.02 3.06
CA VAL A 63 3.56 -8.25 2.41
C VAL A 63 4.73 -9.23 2.24
N GLY A 64 5.90 -8.72 1.84
CA GLY A 64 7.11 -9.53 1.63
C GLY A 64 7.65 -10.16 2.92
N SER A 65 7.52 -9.46 4.05
CA SER A 65 7.87 -10.00 5.38
C SER A 65 6.85 -11.00 5.93
N GLY A 66 5.69 -11.17 5.28
CA GLY A 66 4.65 -12.06 5.78
C GLY A 66 3.95 -11.55 7.04
N HIS A 67 4.02 -10.24 7.32
CA HIS A 67 3.54 -9.69 8.56
C HIS A 67 2.01 -9.79 8.68
N ARG A 68 1.50 -10.28 9.82
CA ARG A 68 0.06 -10.50 10.05
C ARG A 68 -0.81 -9.24 9.88
N HIS A 69 -0.23 -8.05 10.08
CA HIS A 69 -0.93 -6.79 9.89
C HIS A 69 -0.87 -6.22 8.46
N ALA A 70 -0.29 -6.93 7.49
CA ALA A 70 -0.28 -6.51 6.08
C ALA A 70 -1.66 -6.12 5.51
N PRO A 71 -2.78 -6.80 5.83
CA PRO A 71 -4.11 -6.36 5.35
C PRO A 71 -4.53 -5.01 5.93
N ARG A 72 -4.16 -4.72 7.19
CA ARG A 72 -4.44 -3.42 7.82
C ARG A 72 -3.59 -2.32 7.21
N ILE A 73 -2.31 -2.59 6.96
CA ILE A 73 -1.40 -1.64 6.31
C ILE A 73 -1.92 -1.30 4.90
N ALA A 74 -2.28 -2.31 4.10
CA ALA A 74 -2.88 -2.10 2.79
C ALA A 74 -4.18 -1.26 2.87
N MET A 75 -5.02 -1.50 3.88
CA MET A 75 -6.24 -0.72 4.10
C MET A 75 -5.94 0.73 4.48
N ILE A 76 -4.96 0.99 5.35
CA ILE A 76 -4.51 2.34 5.71
C ILE A 76 -3.99 3.07 4.46
N ILE A 77 -3.19 2.39 3.64
CA ILE A 77 -2.68 2.95 2.38
C ILE A 77 -3.84 3.30 1.44
N ALA A 78 -4.83 2.42 1.29
CA ALA A 78 -6.02 2.68 0.47
C ALA A 78 -6.80 3.90 0.97
N ILE A 79 -7.00 4.03 2.29
CA ILE A 79 -7.68 5.19 2.89
C ILE A 79 -6.89 6.47 2.63
N LEU A 80 -5.56 6.45 2.80
CA LEU A 80 -4.72 7.62 2.56
C LEU A 80 -4.76 8.06 1.09
N LEU A 81 -4.69 7.13 0.14
CA LEU A 81 -4.84 7.42 -1.29
C LEU A 81 -6.22 7.97 -1.59
N PHE A 82 -7.28 7.41 -1.00
CA PHE A 82 -8.64 7.89 -1.17
C PHE A 82 -8.83 9.32 -0.65
N ILE A 83 -8.25 9.65 0.52
CA ILE A 83 -8.26 11.01 1.05
C ILE A 83 -7.52 11.97 0.11
N ARG A 84 -6.37 11.56 -0.46
CA ARG A 84 -5.65 12.38 -1.45
C ARG A 84 -6.51 12.67 -2.67
N VAL A 85 -7.17 11.65 -3.22
CA VAL A 85 -8.09 11.81 -4.35
C VAL A 85 -9.24 12.75 -4.01
N LEU A 86 -9.84 12.64 -2.82
CA LEU A 86 -10.91 13.53 -2.36
C LEU A 86 -10.45 14.99 -2.27
N ILE A 87 -9.28 15.22 -1.67
CA ILE A 87 -8.69 16.56 -1.58
C ILE A 87 -8.46 17.10 -2.98
N ALA A 88 -7.75 16.35 -3.83
CA ALA A 88 -7.48 16.75 -5.19
C ALA A 88 -8.78 17.05 -5.97
N ALA A 89 -9.81 16.22 -5.83
CA ALA A 89 -11.12 16.40 -6.48
C ALA A 89 -11.84 17.69 -6.06
N VAL A 90 -11.76 18.07 -4.78
CA VAL A 90 -12.38 19.31 -4.25
C VAL A 90 -11.70 20.57 -4.79
N PHE A 91 -10.40 20.50 -5.08
CA PHE A 91 -9.62 21.65 -5.56
C PHE A 91 -9.50 21.72 -7.10
N VAL A 92 -10.18 20.86 -7.85
CA VAL A 92 -10.17 20.91 -9.33
C VAL A 92 -11.15 21.95 -9.85
N THR A 93 -10.64 22.93 -10.60
CA THR A 93 -11.42 23.99 -11.23
C THR A 93 -11.15 24.05 -12.75
N ASP A 94 -11.53 23.01 -13.51
CA ASP A 94 -11.63 23.01 -14.99
C ASP A 94 -10.41 22.61 -15.86
N ASP A 95 -9.34 22.02 -15.32
CA ASP A 95 -8.22 21.52 -16.13
C ASP A 95 -8.33 20.02 -16.49
N SER A 96 -8.42 19.73 -17.79
CA SER A 96 -8.43 18.36 -18.37
C SER A 96 -7.23 17.45 -18.01
N PRO A 97 -5.97 17.91 -17.89
CA PRO A 97 -4.88 17.04 -17.43
C PRO A 97 -5.02 16.63 -15.95
N LEU A 98 -5.76 17.41 -15.17
CA LEU A 98 -6.00 17.17 -13.75
C LEU A 98 -7.01 16.03 -13.54
N LEU A 99 -7.98 15.87 -14.45
CA LEU A 99 -8.89 14.71 -14.47
C LEU A 99 -8.14 13.40 -14.69
N LEU A 100 -7.17 13.36 -15.62
CA LEU A 100 -6.37 12.15 -15.85
C LEU A 100 -5.59 11.75 -14.60
N ALA A 101 -4.96 12.73 -13.93
CA ALA A 101 -4.23 12.50 -12.68
C ALA A 101 -5.14 11.94 -11.58
N LEU A 102 -6.33 12.52 -11.40
CA LEU A 102 -7.34 12.00 -10.47
C LEU A 102 -7.77 10.57 -10.78
N THR A 103 -7.95 10.26 -12.07
CA THR A 103 -8.38 8.92 -12.49
C THR A 103 -7.31 7.87 -12.16
N VAL A 104 -6.04 8.22 -12.37
CA VAL A 104 -4.89 7.36 -12.03
C VAL A 104 -4.79 7.17 -10.52
N GLU A 105 -4.88 8.23 -9.72
CA GLU A 105 -4.83 8.11 -8.25
C GLU A 105 -6.01 7.30 -7.70
N LEU A 106 -7.22 7.49 -8.26
CA LEU A 106 -8.39 6.70 -7.90
C LEU A 106 -8.19 5.21 -8.22
N LEU A 107 -7.62 4.90 -9.39
CA LEU A 107 -7.30 3.52 -9.77
C LEU A 107 -6.31 2.88 -8.77
N LEU A 108 -5.26 3.61 -8.38
CA LEU A 108 -4.30 3.15 -7.37
C LEU A 108 -4.98 2.92 -6.00
N ALA A 109 -5.89 3.80 -5.59
CA ALA A 109 -6.66 3.63 -4.36
C ALA A 109 -7.56 2.39 -4.40
N VAL A 110 -8.24 2.15 -5.52
CA VAL A 110 -9.08 0.95 -5.73
C VAL A 110 -8.22 -0.30 -5.72
N MET A 111 -7.07 -0.32 -6.40
CA MET A 111 -6.14 -1.44 -6.37
C MET A 111 -5.66 -1.73 -4.95
N ALA A 112 -5.31 -0.70 -4.17
CA ALA A 112 -4.93 -0.85 -2.76
C ALA A 112 -6.07 -1.46 -1.92
N ALA A 113 -7.31 -1.04 -2.16
CA ALA A 113 -8.47 -1.61 -1.48
C ALA A 113 -8.70 -3.08 -1.85
N VAL A 114 -8.56 -3.45 -3.13
CA VAL A 114 -8.66 -4.84 -3.59
C VAL A 114 -7.57 -5.71 -2.95
N VAL A 115 -6.33 -5.23 -2.92
CA VAL A 115 -5.22 -5.91 -2.22
C VAL A 115 -5.56 -6.10 -0.74
N ALA A 116 -6.05 -5.06 -0.07
CA ALA A 116 -6.40 -5.13 1.34
C ALA A 116 -7.53 -6.14 1.61
N LEU A 117 -8.55 -6.17 0.75
CA LEU A 117 -9.66 -7.11 0.85
C LEU A 117 -9.19 -8.54 0.59
N ASP A 118 -8.39 -8.78 -0.44
CA ASP A 118 -7.88 -10.13 -0.75
C ASP A 118 -6.99 -10.67 0.38
N LEU A 119 -6.03 -9.86 0.86
CA LEU A 119 -5.19 -10.22 2.00
C LEU A 119 -6.03 -10.45 3.27
N ARG A 120 -7.10 -9.66 3.49
CA ARG A 120 -8.00 -9.86 4.63
C ARG A 120 -8.83 -11.13 4.52
N HIS A 121 -9.26 -11.51 3.30
CA HIS A 121 -9.95 -12.78 3.07
C HIS A 121 -9.02 -13.96 3.35
N GLN A 122 -7.78 -13.92 2.84
CA GLN A 122 -6.77 -14.94 3.12
C GLN A 122 -6.47 -15.05 4.62
N ALA A 123 -6.37 -13.92 5.34
CA ALA A 123 -6.12 -13.90 6.77
C ALA A 123 -7.27 -14.42 7.64
N ARG A 124 -8.48 -14.57 7.08
CA ARG A 124 -9.67 -15.10 7.77
C ARG A 124 -9.98 -16.55 7.42
N GLY A 125 -9.53 -17.01 6.25
CA GLY A 125 -9.69 -18.39 5.77
C GLY A 125 -8.57 -19.34 6.19
N VAL A 126 -7.54 -18.82 6.88
CA VAL A 126 -6.46 -19.57 7.54
C VAL A 126 -6.71 -19.55 9.04
#